data_AF-A0A1I8IS90-F1
#
_entry.id   AF-A0A1I8IS90-F1
#
_cell.length_a   1.000
_cell.length_b   1.000
_cell.length_c   1.000
_cell.angle_alpha   90.00
_cell.angle_beta   90.00
_cell.angle_gamma   90.00
#
_symmetry.space_group_name_H-M   'P 1'
#
loop_
_entity.id
_entity.type
_entity.pdbx_description
1 polymer ?
#
loop_
_entity_poly.entity_id
_entity_poly.type
_entity_poly.pdbx_seq_one_letter_code
_entity_poly.pdbx_strand_id
1 'polypeptide(L)'
;MAPEMVRGEPYGRPVDAWGCGCLLFVLLSGSLPFYGAKEALFEQILNGRYHMKPQVWQSISAEAKDLVSRLLELDPQRRLTIDEALQHPWISDKSRVPKLHLGETVEEMKKYNARRKLKGAVLAAVSSARWSSYYGDPADGGDADESIDARQQARDDATLAAVSAILDSLEEIQCLTDCTERDRELLQSVFEDDTLHSLLEVMRILRMYYSHFTYY
;
A
#
# COMPACT_ATOMS: atom_id res chain seq x y z
N MET A 1 -4.72 -1.90 -10.11
CA MET A 1 -5.85 -2.48 -10.84
C MET A 1 -6.90 -1.40 -11.03
N ALA A 2 -7.63 -1.41 -12.14
CA ALA A 2 -8.77 -0.50 -12.34
C ALA A 2 -10.00 -1.01 -11.56
N PRO A 3 -10.96 -0.14 -11.19
CA PRO A 3 -12.14 -0.52 -10.41
C PRO A 3 -12.94 -1.68 -11.00
N GLU A 4 -13.17 -1.66 -12.31
CA GLU A 4 -13.89 -2.71 -13.04
C GLU A 4 -13.18 -4.08 -12.97
N MET A 5 -11.84 -4.11 -12.91
CA MET A 5 -11.07 -5.34 -12.72
C MET A 5 -11.23 -5.88 -11.30
N VAL A 6 -11.30 -5.00 -10.31
CA VAL A 6 -11.52 -5.38 -8.90
C VAL A 6 -12.93 -5.93 -8.71
N ARG A 7 -13.93 -5.42 -9.45
CA ARG A 7 -15.31 -5.95 -9.47
C ARG A 7 -15.46 -7.27 -10.26
N GLY A 8 -14.44 -7.68 -11.02
CA GLY A 8 -14.55 -8.84 -11.91
C GLY A 8 -15.43 -8.60 -13.13
N GLU A 9 -15.61 -7.34 -13.53
CA GLU A 9 -16.39 -6.95 -14.71
C GLU A 9 -15.56 -7.11 -16.00
N PRO A 10 -16.20 -7.29 -17.18
CA PRO A 10 -15.49 -7.25 -18.46
C PRO A 10 -14.77 -5.91 -18.62
N TYR A 11 -13.49 -5.97 -18.96
CA TYR A 11 -12.64 -4.80 -19.09
C TYR A 11 -12.01 -4.70 -20.48
N GLY A 12 -11.55 -3.50 -20.83
CA GLY A 12 -10.92 -3.20 -22.12
C GLY A 12 -9.92 -2.07 -22.00
N ARG A 13 -9.69 -1.34 -23.10
CA ARG A 13 -8.70 -0.24 -23.18
C ARG A 13 -8.74 0.80 -22.04
N PRO A 14 -9.90 1.16 -21.44
CA PRO A 14 -9.92 2.12 -20.32
C PRO A 14 -9.10 1.73 -19.08
N VAL A 15 -8.76 0.44 -18.89
CA VAL A 15 -7.90 0.02 -17.76
C VAL A 15 -6.47 0.54 -17.89
N ASP A 16 -5.98 0.70 -19.12
CA ASP A 16 -4.64 1.24 -19.38
C ASP A 16 -4.61 2.74 -19.05
N ALA A 17 -5.68 3.47 -19.38
CA ALA A 17 -5.83 4.89 -19.01
C ALA A 17 -5.81 5.07 -17.48
N TRP A 18 -6.48 4.18 -16.73
CA TRP A 18 -6.39 4.17 -15.27
C TRP A 18 -4.95 3.93 -14.78
N GLY A 19 -4.26 2.95 -15.37
CA GLY A 19 -2.84 2.70 -15.09
C GLY A 19 -1.95 3.91 -15.35
N CYS A 20 -2.16 4.61 -16.46
CA CYS A 20 -1.49 5.87 -16.77
C CYS A 20 -1.80 6.96 -15.74
N GLY A 21 -3.06 7.07 -15.27
CA GLY A 21 -3.44 7.99 -14.19
C GLY A 21 -2.68 7.70 -12.90
N CYS A 22 -2.58 6.43 -12.50
CA CYS A 22 -1.79 6.02 -11.33
C CYS A 22 -0.31 6.35 -11.49
N LEU A 23 0.27 6.07 -12.66
CA LEU A 23 1.67 6.40 -12.93
C LEU A 23 1.91 7.91 -12.90
N LEU A 24 1.03 8.69 -13.53
CA LEU A 24 1.12 10.14 -13.53
C LEU A 24 1.02 10.72 -12.12
N PHE A 25 0.12 10.19 -11.28
CA PHE A 25 0.02 10.56 -9.87
C PHE A 25 1.38 10.35 -9.17
N VAL A 26 2.00 9.16 -9.31
CA VAL A 26 3.32 8.86 -8.72
C VAL A 26 4.40 9.80 -9.24
N LEU A 27 4.43 10.11 -10.54
CA LEU A 27 5.43 11.01 -11.12
C LEU A 27 5.32 12.43 -10.57
N LEU A 28 4.11 12.89 -10.27
CA LEU A 28 3.86 14.24 -9.77
C LEU A 28 4.02 14.34 -8.25
N SER A 29 3.63 13.31 -7.50
CA SER A 29 3.58 13.35 -6.03
C SER A 29 4.69 12.57 -5.32
N GLY A 30 5.31 11.60 -5.99
CA GLY A 30 6.24 10.65 -5.38
C GLY A 30 5.56 9.55 -4.56
N SER A 31 4.23 9.50 -4.49
CA SER A 31 3.46 8.52 -3.72
C SER A 31 2.36 7.84 -4.56
N LEU A 32 1.87 6.69 -4.11
CA LEU A 32 0.76 5.99 -4.77
C LEU A 32 -0.58 6.68 -4.48
N PRO A 33 -1.52 6.72 -5.44
CA PRO A 33 -2.87 7.24 -5.19
C PRO A 33 -3.69 6.32 -4.25
N PHE A 34 -3.43 5.01 -4.31
CA PHE A 34 -4.11 3.99 -3.51
C PHE A 34 -3.06 3.08 -2.88
N TYR A 35 -3.21 2.76 -1.60
CA TYR A 35 -2.24 1.96 -0.83
C TYR A 35 -2.90 1.34 0.41
N GLY A 36 -2.17 0.48 1.10
CA GLY A 36 -2.62 -0.25 2.28
C GLY A 36 -2.77 -1.74 2.02
N ALA A 37 -3.18 -2.46 3.07
CA ALA A 37 -3.49 -3.89 2.99
C ALA A 37 -4.60 -4.16 1.96
N LYS A 38 -4.68 -5.40 1.49
CA LYS A 38 -5.49 -5.82 0.34
C LYS A 38 -6.93 -5.29 0.37
N GLU A 39 -7.62 -5.45 1.49
CA GLU A 39 -9.03 -5.04 1.65
C GLU A 39 -9.17 -3.52 1.57
N ALA A 40 -8.36 -2.78 2.33
CA ALA A 40 -8.36 -1.31 2.34
C ALA A 40 -8.00 -0.73 0.97
N LEU A 41 -7.01 -1.32 0.29
CA LEU A 41 -6.59 -0.94 -1.06
C LEU A 41 -7.74 -1.11 -2.06
N PHE A 42 -8.44 -2.24 -2.01
CA PHE A 42 -9.57 -2.50 -2.90
C PHE A 42 -10.75 -1.56 -2.61
N GLU A 43 -11.06 -1.29 -1.35
CA GLU A 43 -12.06 -0.29 -0.99
C GLU A 43 -11.71 1.10 -1.52
N GLN A 44 -10.45 1.52 -1.39
CA GLN A 44 -10.00 2.82 -1.93
C GLN A 44 -10.16 2.90 -3.44
N ILE A 45 -9.76 1.85 -4.17
CA ILE A 45 -9.89 1.77 -5.63
C ILE A 45 -11.36 1.81 -6.05
N LEU A 46 -12.21 1.00 -5.42
CA LEU A 46 -13.63 0.88 -5.77
C LEU A 46 -14.41 2.17 -5.52
N ASN A 47 -14.01 2.94 -4.50
CA ASN A 47 -14.61 4.22 -4.16
C ASN A 47 -13.90 5.42 -4.79
N GLY A 48 -12.79 5.22 -5.51
CA GLY A 48 -12.02 6.30 -6.15
C GLY A 48 -11.43 7.27 -5.12
N ARG A 49 -11.17 6.81 -3.90
CA ARG A 49 -10.69 7.65 -2.80
C ARG A 49 -9.17 7.70 -2.82
N TYR A 50 -8.63 8.78 -3.36
CA TYR A 50 -7.21 9.12 -3.26
C TYR A 50 -7.05 10.56 -2.76
N HIS A 51 -5.94 10.84 -2.09
CA HIS A 51 -5.71 12.13 -1.43
C HIS A 51 -4.56 12.90 -2.09
N MET A 52 -4.88 14.08 -2.63
CA MET A 52 -3.89 15.03 -3.13
C MET A 52 -3.33 15.86 -1.96
N LYS A 53 -2.39 15.29 -1.19
CA LYS A 53 -1.79 15.92 -0.01
C LYS A 53 -1.30 17.35 -0.29
N PRO A 54 -1.77 18.37 0.45
CA PRO A 54 -1.41 19.77 0.19
C PRO A 54 0.10 20.02 0.17
N GLN A 55 0.87 19.37 1.04
CA GLN A 55 2.32 19.50 1.16
C GLN A 55 3.04 19.35 -0.19
N VAL A 56 2.60 18.38 -1.00
CA VAL A 56 3.17 18.12 -2.33
C VAL A 56 2.32 18.81 -3.42
N TRP A 57 1.01 18.63 -3.36
CA TRP A 57 0.09 19.00 -4.43
C TRP A 57 -0.19 20.49 -4.53
N GLN A 58 0.13 21.31 -3.54
CA GLN A 58 0.00 22.78 -3.66
C GLN A 58 0.88 23.35 -4.79
N SER A 59 2.02 22.72 -5.06
CA SER A 59 3.00 23.15 -6.07
C SER A 59 2.67 22.65 -7.49
N ILE A 60 1.73 21.72 -7.60
CA ILE A 60 1.33 21.09 -8.87
C ILE A 60 0.24 21.93 -9.55
N SER A 61 0.41 22.20 -10.85
CA SER A 61 -0.54 22.97 -11.69
C SER A 61 -1.94 22.37 -11.69
N ALA A 62 -2.96 23.22 -11.81
CA ALA A 62 -4.36 22.80 -11.89
C ALA A 62 -4.63 21.86 -13.07
N GLU A 63 -3.99 22.08 -14.22
CA GLU A 63 -4.14 21.25 -15.41
C GLU A 63 -3.59 19.83 -15.22
N ALA A 64 -2.50 19.68 -14.46
CA ALA A 64 -1.97 18.37 -14.11
C ALA A 64 -2.96 17.60 -13.22
N LYS A 65 -3.54 18.30 -12.24
CA LYS A 65 -4.56 17.74 -11.34
C LYS A 65 -5.80 17.33 -12.12
N ASP A 66 -6.27 18.15 -13.05
CA ASP A 66 -7.41 17.84 -13.92
C ASP A 66 -7.15 16.57 -14.75
N LEU A 67 -5.98 16.48 -15.38
CA LEU A 67 -5.61 15.29 -16.16
C LEU A 67 -5.60 14.01 -15.30
N VAL A 68 -4.98 14.07 -14.11
CA VAL A 68 -4.96 12.95 -13.16
C VAL A 68 -6.38 12.55 -12.78
N SER A 69 -7.24 13.51 -12.42
CA SER A 69 -8.62 13.23 -12.01
C SER A 69 -9.45 12.59 -13.11
N ARG A 70 -9.28 13.01 -14.38
CA ARG A 70 -10.01 12.43 -15.52
C ARG A 70 -9.50 11.04 -15.94
N LEU A 71 -8.22 10.76 -15.73
CA LEU A 71 -7.64 9.42 -15.93
C LEU A 71 -8.03 8.45 -14.81
N LEU A 72 -8.22 8.96 -13.58
CA LEU A 72 -8.68 8.23 -12.41
C LEU A 72 -10.20 8.31 -12.19
N GLU A 73 -10.96 8.50 -13.28
CA GLU A 73 -12.43 8.44 -13.25
C GLU A 73 -12.89 6.99 -13.03
N LEU A 74 -13.87 6.82 -12.14
CA LEU A 74 -14.36 5.51 -11.71
C LEU A 74 -15.15 4.81 -12.81
N ASP A 75 -15.98 5.57 -13.52
CA ASP A 75 -16.76 5.06 -14.64
C ASP A 75 -15.87 4.95 -15.90
N PRO A 76 -15.61 3.73 -16.41
CA PRO A 76 -14.77 3.52 -17.59
C PRO A 76 -15.30 4.22 -18.85
N GLN A 77 -16.61 4.51 -18.93
CA GLN A 77 -17.22 5.22 -20.06
C GLN A 77 -17.00 6.73 -20.00
N ARG A 78 -16.77 7.28 -18.80
CA ARG A 78 -16.48 8.70 -18.57
C ARG A 78 -14.99 8.97 -18.45
N ARG A 79 -14.20 7.92 -18.23
CA ARG A 79 -12.74 7.98 -18.11
C ARG A 79 -12.12 8.44 -19.42
N LEU A 80 -11.17 9.36 -19.30
CA LEU A 80 -10.46 9.92 -20.44
C LEU A 80 -9.77 8.80 -21.24
N THR A 81 -10.00 8.77 -22.55
CA THR A 81 -9.26 7.87 -23.43
C THR A 81 -7.82 8.36 -23.61
N ILE A 82 -6.92 7.48 -24.06
CA ILE A 82 -5.52 7.86 -24.30
C ILE A 82 -5.41 8.95 -25.37
N ASP A 83 -6.20 8.87 -26.43
CA ASP A 83 -6.19 9.88 -27.50
C ASP A 83 -6.61 11.26 -26.99
N GLU A 84 -7.64 11.32 -26.14
CA GLU A 84 -8.07 12.55 -25.49
C GLU A 84 -7.04 13.05 -24.47
N ALA A 85 -6.38 12.15 -23.75
CA ALA A 85 -5.32 12.49 -22.80
C ALA A 85 -4.11 13.13 -23.49
N LEU A 86 -3.74 12.67 -24.69
CA LEU A 86 -2.66 13.27 -25.49
C LEU A 86 -3.01 14.68 -25.98
N GLN A 87 -4.29 14.96 -26.20
CA GLN A 87 -4.78 16.29 -26.60
C GLN A 87 -4.94 17.24 -25.41
N HIS A 88 -4.97 16.71 -24.18
CA HIS A 88 -5.14 17.49 -22.97
C HIS A 88 -4.10 18.62 -22.89
N PRO A 89 -4.48 19.87 -22.52
CA PRO A 89 -3.59 21.02 -22.56
C PRO A 89 -2.28 20.86 -21.77
N TRP A 90 -2.28 20.04 -20.71
CA TRP A 90 -1.09 19.73 -19.93
C TRP A 90 -0.03 18.93 -20.72
N ILE A 91 -0.46 18.10 -21.66
CA ILE A 91 0.41 17.28 -22.52
C ILE A 91 0.71 18.01 -23.84
N SER A 92 -0.33 18.53 -24.49
CA SER A 92 -0.25 19.11 -25.84
C SER A 92 0.47 20.45 -25.86
N ASP A 93 0.42 21.23 -24.78
CA ASP A 93 1.10 22.52 -24.66
C ASP A 93 2.16 22.52 -23.54
N LYS A 94 3.38 22.14 -23.91
CA LYS A 94 4.53 22.11 -22.99
C LYS A 94 4.91 23.48 -22.43
N SER A 95 4.46 24.59 -23.03
CA SER A 95 4.73 25.93 -22.52
C SER A 95 3.97 26.22 -21.21
N ARG A 96 2.87 25.51 -20.98
CA ARG A 96 1.99 25.68 -19.81
C ARG A 96 2.44 24.89 -18.59
N VAL A 97 3.44 24.01 -18.75
CA VAL A 97 3.98 23.21 -17.64
C VAL A 97 4.97 24.06 -16.83
N PRO A 98 4.72 24.27 -15.52
CA PRO A 98 5.66 25.00 -14.66
C PRO A 98 7.03 24.32 -14.64
N LYS A 99 8.10 25.07 -14.84
CA LYS A 99 9.50 24.57 -14.77
C LYS A 99 10.06 24.60 -13.33
N LEU A 100 9.18 24.51 -12.34
CA LEU A 100 9.54 24.55 -10.93
C LEU A 100 10.14 23.19 -10.51
N HIS A 101 11.22 23.23 -9.71
CA HIS A 101 11.73 22.01 -9.09
C HIS A 101 10.78 21.55 -7.97
N LEU A 102 10.24 20.34 -8.10
CA LEU A 102 9.33 19.74 -7.13
C LEU A 102 10.12 19.01 -6.03
N GLY A 103 10.73 19.75 -5.11
CA GLY A 103 11.57 19.19 -4.05
C GLY A 103 10.85 18.17 -3.16
N GLU A 104 9.62 18.47 -2.75
CA GLU A 104 8.77 17.58 -1.95
C GLU A 104 8.46 16.27 -2.68
N THR A 105 8.14 16.35 -3.97
CA THR A 105 7.93 15.17 -4.83
C THR A 105 9.17 14.28 -4.88
N VAL A 106 10.36 14.88 -4.97
CA VAL A 106 11.62 14.12 -4.99
C VAL A 106 11.84 13.39 -3.68
N GLU A 107 11.53 14.01 -2.54
CA GLU A 107 11.70 13.38 -1.24
C GLU A 107 10.72 12.21 -1.03
N GLU A 108 9.45 12.39 -1.40
CA GLU A 108 8.46 11.30 -1.38
C GLU A 108 8.87 10.16 -2.32
N MET A 109 9.39 10.49 -3.50
CA MET A 109 9.88 9.51 -4.47
C MET A 109 11.06 8.68 -3.93
N LYS A 110 11.95 9.27 -3.12
CA LYS A 110 13.02 8.52 -2.45
C LYS A 110 12.45 7.49 -1.48
N LYS A 111 11.48 7.91 -0.64
CA LYS A 111 10.81 7.01 0.32
C LYS A 111 10.10 5.87 -0.40
N TYR A 112 9.35 6.19 -1.47
CA TYR A 112 8.69 5.20 -2.32
C TYR A 112 9.67 4.19 -2.91
N ASN A 113 10.77 4.66 -3.50
CA ASN A 113 11.78 3.79 -4.08
C ASN A 113 12.49 2.92 -3.03
N ALA A 114 12.76 3.45 -1.84
CA ALA A 114 13.34 2.69 -0.75
C ALA A 114 12.42 1.52 -0.32
N ARG A 115 11.12 1.79 -0.13
CA ARG A 115 10.11 0.76 0.17
C ARG A 115 10.04 -0.30 -0.93
N ARG A 116 9.97 0.12 -2.20
CA ARG A 116 9.91 -0.79 -3.35
C ARG A 116 11.14 -1.70 -3.44
N LYS A 117 12.34 -1.14 -3.20
CA LYS A 117 13.59 -1.91 -3.17
C LYS A 117 13.61 -2.92 -2.03
N LEU A 118 13.18 -2.52 -0.83
CA LEU A 118 13.09 -3.43 0.33
C LEU A 118 12.11 -4.58 0.06
N LYS A 119 10.90 -4.27 -0.41
CA LYS A 119 9.90 -5.27 -0.81
C LYS A 119 10.45 -6.25 -1.86
N GLY A 120 11.12 -5.72 -2.88
CA GLY A 120 11.79 -6.53 -3.91
C GLY A 120 12.90 -7.42 -3.34
N ALA A 121 13.70 -6.91 -2.40
CA ALA A 121 14.77 -7.67 -1.76
C ALA A 121 14.23 -8.80 -0.88
N VAL A 122 13.17 -8.55 -0.11
CA VAL A 122 12.48 -9.58 0.69
C VAL A 122 11.95 -10.68 -0.22
N LEU A 123 11.22 -10.32 -1.28
CA LEU A 123 10.67 -11.28 -2.25
C LEU A 123 11.78 -12.08 -2.95
N ALA A 124 12.88 -11.44 -3.34
CA ALA A 124 14.01 -12.11 -3.96
C ALA A 124 14.73 -13.07 -2.98
N ALA A 125 14.83 -12.71 -1.70
CA ALA A 125 15.45 -13.54 -0.68
C ALA A 125 14.65 -14.83 -0.45
N VAL A 126 13.33 -14.74 -0.34
CA VAL A 126 12.47 -15.91 -0.06
C VAL A 126 12.19 -16.77 -1.28
N SER A 127 12.33 -16.22 -2.50
CA SER A 127 12.28 -16.99 -3.75
C SER A 127 13.63 -17.59 -4.16
N SER A 128 14.71 -17.31 -3.42
CA SER A 128 16.04 -17.83 -3.71
C SER A 128 16.11 -19.34 -3.47
N ALA A 129 16.72 -20.09 -4.39
CA ALA A 129 16.98 -21.53 -4.21
C ALA A 129 17.83 -21.84 -2.96
N ARG A 130 18.63 -20.88 -2.47
CA ARG A 130 19.37 -21.02 -1.20
C ARG A 130 18.46 -20.97 0.01
N TRP A 131 17.31 -20.30 -0.07
CA TRP A 131 16.28 -20.31 0.98
C TRP A 131 15.69 -21.70 1.12
N SER A 132 15.33 -22.32 -0.01
CA SER A 132 14.87 -23.71 -0.06
C SER A 132 15.95 -24.70 0.39
N SER A 133 17.23 -24.45 0.09
CA SER A 133 18.34 -25.33 0.51
C SER A 133 18.79 -25.17 1.97
N TYR A 134 18.48 -24.07 2.64
CA TYR A 134 18.85 -23.86 4.05
C TYR A 134 17.85 -24.52 5.01
N TYR A 135 16.62 -24.75 4.53
CA TYR A 135 15.57 -25.49 5.25
C TYR A 135 15.25 -26.87 4.64
N GLY A 136 15.60 -27.11 3.38
CA GLY A 136 15.60 -28.43 2.75
C GLY A 136 16.89 -29.15 3.11
N ASP A 137 16.78 -30.02 4.11
CA ASP A 137 17.87 -30.79 4.73
C ASP A 137 18.71 -31.56 3.67
N PRO A 138 20.04 -31.73 3.86
CA PRO A 138 20.77 -32.72 3.08
C PRO A 138 20.34 -34.10 3.57
N ALA A 139 19.74 -34.87 2.66
CA ALA A 139 19.43 -36.29 2.76
C ALA A 139 20.21 -37.06 3.85
N ASP A 140 19.51 -37.50 4.89
CA ASP A 140 19.81 -38.80 5.51
C ASP A 140 18.83 -39.81 4.94
N GLY A 141 19.38 -40.88 4.37
CA GLY A 141 18.65 -41.84 3.58
C GLY A 141 17.73 -42.71 4.45
N GLY A 142 16.45 -42.77 4.09
CA GLY A 142 15.53 -43.74 4.67
C GLY A 142 14.07 -43.36 4.45
N ASP A 143 13.45 -44.06 3.50
CA ASP A 143 12.00 -44.28 3.32
C ASP A 143 11.07 -43.05 3.23
N ALA A 144 10.33 -43.00 2.10
CA ALA A 144 9.29 -42.02 1.84
C ALA A 144 8.14 -42.15 2.86
N ASP A 145 8.15 -41.29 3.87
CA ASP A 145 7.06 -41.10 4.83
C ASP A 145 6.25 -39.85 4.46
N GLU A 146 4.99 -40.03 4.05
CA GLU A 146 4.02 -38.95 3.71
C GLU A 146 3.88 -37.91 4.84
N SER A 147 4.26 -38.25 6.09
CA SER A 147 4.21 -37.34 7.23
C SER A 147 5.28 -36.23 7.19
N ILE A 148 6.38 -36.44 6.46
CA ILE A 148 7.49 -35.49 6.34
C ILE A 148 7.13 -34.38 5.33
N ASP A 149 6.52 -34.73 4.20
CA ASP A 149 6.04 -33.77 3.20
C ASP A 149 4.95 -32.85 3.78
N ALA A 150 4.04 -33.38 4.60
CA ALA A 150 3.02 -32.57 5.27
C ALA A 150 3.60 -31.56 6.27
N ARG A 151 4.68 -31.92 6.97
CA ARG A 151 5.40 -31.02 7.89
C ARG A 151 6.21 -29.96 7.16
N GLN A 152 6.81 -30.34 6.02
CA GLN A 152 7.54 -29.41 5.16
C GLN A 152 6.59 -28.38 4.54
N GLN A 153 5.45 -28.84 3.99
CA GLN A 153 4.40 -27.97 3.44
C GLN A 153 3.85 -27.01 4.50
N ALA A 154 3.54 -27.49 5.71
CA ALA A 154 3.04 -26.63 6.79
C ALA A 154 4.06 -25.55 7.22
N ARG A 155 5.37 -25.86 7.15
CA ARG A 155 6.45 -24.92 7.49
C ARG A 155 6.67 -23.89 6.39
N ASP A 156 6.57 -24.30 5.14
CA ASP A 156 6.63 -23.40 3.98
C ASP A 156 5.42 -22.45 3.98
N ASP A 157 4.22 -22.94 4.31
CA ASP A 157 3.01 -22.13 4.48
C ASP A 157 3.17 -21.12 5.63
N ALA A 158 3.72 -21.52 6.78
CA ALA A 158 4.00 -20.61 7.89
C ALA A 158 5.04 -19.54 7.52
N THR A 159 6.04 -19.90 6.71
CA THR A 159 7.06 -18.97 6.23
C THR A 159 6.49 -17.97 5.24
N LEU A 160 5.65 -18.44 4.30
CA LEU A 160 4.91 -17.58 3.37
C LEU A 160 3.97 -16.62 4.11
N ALA A 161 3.30 -17.09 5.16
CA ALA A 161 2.46 -16.25 6.01
C ALA A 161 3.27 -15.16 6.72
N ALA A 162 4.45 -15.49 7.26
CA ALA A 162 5.34 -14.50 7.88
C ALA A 162 5.85 -13.45 6.87
N VAL A 163 6.17 -13.88 5.64
CA VAL A 163 6.55 -12.96 4.55
C VAL A 163 5.38 -12.03 4.21
N SER A 164 4.18 -12.56 4.06
CA SER A 164 2.97 -11.76 3.84
C SER A 164 2.82 -10.71 4.93
N ALA A 165 2.93 -11.11 6.20
CA ALA A 165 2.82 -10.19 7.33
C ALA A 165 3.86 -9.05 7.30
N ILE A 166 5.10 -9.33 6.89
CA ILE A 166 6.14 -8.30 6.70
C ILE A 166 5.74 -7.35 5.57
N LEU A 167 5.27 -7.88 4.45
CA LEU A 167 4.86 -7.07 3.30
C LEU A 167 3.64 -6.21 3.62
N ASP A 168 2.67 -6.75 4.34
CA ASP A 168 1.47 -6.04 4.80
C ASP A 168 1.85 -4.94 5.79
N SER A 169 2.75 -5.24 6.73
CA SER A 169 3.31 -4.24 7.66
C SER A 169 4.00 -3.08 6.93
N LEU A 170 4.69 -3.34 5.81
CA LEU A 170 5.31 -2.28 5.00
C LEU A 170 4.28 -1.38 4.30
N GLU A 171 3.13 -1.93 3.90
CA GLU A 171 2.02 -1.14 3.34
C GLU A 171 1.30 -0.34 4.44
N GLU A 172 1.10 -0.93 5.62
CA GLU A 172 0.51 -0.25 6.79
C GLU A 172 1.38 0.91 7.30
N ILE A 173 2.71 0.76 7.30
CA ILE A 173 3.61 1.85 7.65
C ILE A 173 3.38 3.05 6.74
N GLN A 174 3.13 2.83 5.44
CA GLN A 174 2.79 3.92 4.52
C GLN A 174 1.43 4.56 4.86
N CYS A 175 0.42 3.78 5.25
CA CYS A 175 -0.84 4.32 5.76
C CYS A 175 -0.64 5.20 7.01
N LEU A 176 0.19 4.75 7.95
CA LEU A 176 0.46 5.47 9.20
C LEU A 176 1.29 6.75 8.97
N THR A 177 2.22 6.74 8.00
CA THR A 177 2.95 7.95 7.62
C THR A 177 2.10 8.95 6.83
N ASP A 178 0.99 8.47 6.26
CA ASP A 178 0.02 9.28 5.52
C ASP A 178 -1.15 9.78 6.38
N CYS A 179 -1.19 9.45 7.68
CA CYS A 179 -2.18 9.97 8.63
C CYS A 179 -2.30 11.49 8.49
N THR A 180 -3.52 11.97 8.32
CA THR A 180 -3.77 13.39 8.09
C THR A 180 -3.47 14.20 9.36
N GLU A 181 -3.22 15.50 9.24
CA GLU A 181 -3.10 16.40 10.41
C GLU A 181 -4.31 16.27 11.36
N ARG A 182 -5.50 15.99 10.80
CA ARG A 182 -6.73 15.74 11.57
C ARG A 182 -6.67 14.44 12.38
N ASP A 183 -6.10 13.38 11.81
CA ASP A 183 -5.89 12.12 12.52
C ASP A 183 -4.79 12.26 13.56
N ARG A 184 -3.77 13.08 13.31
CA ARG A 184 -2.73 13.41 14.27
C ARG A 184 -3.28 14.17 15.46
N GLU A 185 -4.09 15.21 15.23
CA GLU A 185 -4.76 15.96 16.31
C GLU A 185 -5.73 15.07 17.09
N LEU A 186 -6.46 14.19 16.40
CA LEU A 186 -7.37 13.24 17.05
C LEU A 186 -6.61 12.18 17.85
N LEU A 187 -5.54 11.60 17.31
CA LEU A 187 -4.68 10.67 18.02
C LEU A 187 -4.01 11.35 19.21
N GLN A 188 -3.54 12.57 19.04
CA GLN A 188 -2.95 13.35 20.12
C GLN A 188 -3.98 13.63 21.22
N SER A 189 -5.21 13.99 20.86
CA SER A 189 -6.33 14.12 21.80
C SER A 189 -6.67 12.81 22.51
N VAL A 190 -6.57 11.66 21.82
CA VAL A 190 -6.81 10.33 22.41
C VAL A 190 -5.66 9.94 23.35
N PHE A 191 -4.41 10.26 23.01
CA PHE A 191 -3.24 9.99 23.85
C PHE A 191 -3.17 10.91 25.08
N GLU A 192 -3.70 12.13 24.98
CA GLU A 192 -3.81 13.08 26.08
C GLU A 192 -5.08 12.87 26.95
N ASP A 193 -5.93 11.88 26.63
CA ASP A 193 -7.14 11.58 27.41
C ASP A 193 -6.81 10.80 28.70
N ASP A 194 -6.82 11.50 29.83
CA ASP A 194 -6.59 10.96 31.18
C ASP A 194 -7.62 9.88 31.58
N THR A 195 -8.84 9.98 31.06
CA THR A 195 -9.93 9.03 31.32
C THR A 195 -9.63 7.68 30.67
N LEU A 196 -9.16 7.71 29.42
CA LEU A 196 -8.74 6.52 28.69
C LEU A 196 -7.53 5.85 29.36
N HIS A 197 -6.54 6.64 29.78
CA HIS A 197 -5.38 6.14 30.54
C HIS A 197 -5.79 5.45 31.83
N SER A 198 -6.68 6.08 32.60
CA SER A 198 -7.20 5.51 33.85
C SER A 198 -7.95 4.20 33.62
N LEU A 199 -8.78 4.12 32.56
CA LEU A 199 -9.52 2.91 32.18
C LEU A 199 -8.61 1.77 31.73
N LEU A 200 -7.59 2.08 30.94
CA LEU A 200 -6.60 1.09 30.49
C LEU A 200 -5.75 0.57 31.65
N GLU A 201 -5.40 1.43 32.61
CA GLU A 201 -4.68 1.02 33.81
C GLU A 201 -5.53 0.11 34.70
N VAL A 202 -6.81 0.43 34.87
CA VAL A 202 -7.77 -0.43 35.57
C VAL A 202 -7.95 -1.77 34.84
N MET A 203 -8.07 -1.78 33.51
CA MET A 203 -8.11 -3.04 32.74
C MET A 203 -6.82 -3.85 32.88
N ARG A 204 -5.66 -3.20 32.93
CA ARG A 204 -4.37 -3.88 33.15
C ARG A 204 -4.31 -4.54 34.53
N ILE A 205 -4.76 -3.84 35.57
CA ILE A 205 -4.82 -4.34 36.94
C ILE A 205 -5.82 -5.51 37.03
N LEU A 206 -7.01 -5.37 36.47
CA LEU A 206 -8.01 -6.44 36.44
C LEU A 206 -7.49 -7.68 35.71
N ARG A 207 -6.78 -7.50 34.58
CA ARG A 207 -6.17 -8.61 33.83
C ARG A 207 -5.08 -9.33 34.64
N MET A 208 -4.27 -8.59 35.41
CA MET A 208 -3.29 -9.19 36.33
C MET A 208 -3.99 -9.97 37.46
N TYR A 209 -5.08 -9.45 38.02
CA TYR A 209 -5.86 -10.14 39.06
C TYR A 209 -6.50 -11.43 38.55
N TYR A 210 -7.12 -11.41 37.37
CA TYR A 210 -7.76 -12.60 36.78
C TYR A 210 -6.75 -13.68 36.33
N SER A 211 -5.55 -13.27 35.89
CA SER A 211 -4.48 -14.21 35.58
C SER A 211 -3.90 -14.91 36.83
N HIS A 212 -4.09 -14.33 38.01
CA HIS A 212 -3.64 -14.90 39.29
C HIS A 212 -4.64 -15.90 39.89
N PHE A 213 -5.91 -15.85 39.45
CA PHE A 213 -7.00 -16.72 39.91
C PHE A 213 -7.24 -17.94 39.00
N THR A 214 -6.58 -18.02 37.84
CA THR A 214 -6.73 -19.13 36.87
C THR A 214 -5.71 -20.27 37.09
N TYR A 215 -4.88 -20.19 38.14
CA TYR A 215 -3.87 -21.20 38.50
C TYR A 215 -4.17 -21.92 39.84
N TYR A 216 -5.43 -21.95 40.28
CA TYR A 216 -5.90 -22.83 41.35
C TYR A 216 -7.06 -23.70 40.88
#